data_AF-A0A0R1TR75-F1
#
_entry.id   AF-A0A0R1TR75-F1
#
_cell.length_a   1.000
_cell.length_b   1.000
_cell.length_c   1.000
_cell.angle_alpha   90.00
_cell.angle_beta   90.00
_cell.angle_gamma   90.00
#
_symmetry.space_group_name_H-M   'P 1'
#
loop_
_entity.id
_entity.type
_entity.pdbx_description
1 polymer ?
#
loop_
_entity_poly.entity_id
_entity_poly.type
_entity_poly.pdbx_seq_one_letter_code
_entity_poly.pdbx_strand_id
1 'polypeptide(L)'
;MDELDKITRKIQDLMKLAQDNPDDEEDQTALLLAQKLLLKYNLSLEDIRSNTSQNAPEVSEMDAKSLTRMPWWQVKLHVVLAKNFRCKSIRRRRHQKTTLIFFGYEAYAKIALSG
;
A
#
# COMPACT_ATOMS: atom_id res chain seq x y z
N MET A 1 -20.93 -9.83 -1.32
CA MET A 1 -20.49 -8.49 -1.77
C MET A 1 -21.57 -7.55 -1.35
N ASP A 2 -21.26 -6.66 -0.41
CA ASP A 2 -22.25 -5.82 0.25
C ASP A 2 -22.80 -4.77 -0.74
N GLU A 3 -24.06 -4.37 -0.57
CA GLU A 3 -24.69 -3.36 -1.44
C GLU A 3 -23.92 -2.02 -1.42
N LEU A 4 -23.30 -1.70 -0.28
CA LEU A 4 -22.45 -0.52 -0.12
C LEU A 4 -21.20 -0.60 -1.04
N ASP A 5 -20.56 -1.76 -1.16
CA ASP A 5 -19.40 -1.96 -2.02
C ASP A 5 -19.73 -1.70 -3.49
N LYS A 6 -20.92 -2.14 -3.94
CA LYS A 6 -21.39 -1.91 -5.31
C LYS A 6 -21.59 -0.43 -5.59
N ILE A 7 -22.12 0.31 -4.62
CA ILE A 7 -22.35 1.75 -4.73
C ILE A 7 -21.01 2.49 -4.77
N THR A 8 -20.07 2.15 -3.89
CA THR A 8 -18.74 2.79 -3.87
C THR A 8 -17.99 2.56 -5.18
N ARG A 9 -18.04 1.36 -5.76
CA ARG A 9 -17.43 1.05 -7.06
C ARG A 9 -18.04 1.89 -8.20
N LYS A 10 -19.37 1.99 -8.26
CA LYS A 10 -20.04 2.83 -9.26
C LYS A 10 -19.61 4.30 -9.15
N ILE A 11 -19.45 4.82 -7.94
CA ILE A 11 -18.97 6.19 -7.73
C ILE A 11 -17.51 6.33 -8.21
N GLN A 12 -16.64 5.36 -7.93
CA GLN A 12 -15.25 5.36 -8.43
C GLN A 12 -15.20 5.35 -9.96
N ASP A 13 -16.02 4.52 -10.61
CA ASP A 13 -16.03 4.39 -12.07
C ASP A 13 -16.51 5.70 -12.72
N LEU A 14 -17.55 6.35 -12.18
CA LEU A 14 -18.01 7.66 -12.65
C LEU A 14 -16.96 8.76 -12.47
N MET A 15 -16.24 8.75 -11.35
CA MET A 15 -15.17 9.72 -11.10
C MET A 15 -13.97 9.52 -12.04
N LYS A 16 -13.67 8.27 -12.42
CA LYS A 16 -12.63 7.96 -13.42
C LYS A 16 -13.04 8.44 -14.80
N LEU A 17 -14.27 8.12 -15.21
CA LEU A 17 -14.82 8.56 -16.50
C LEU A 17 -14.72 10.09 -16.64
N ALA A 18 -15.17 10.82 -15.62
CA ALA A 18 -15.09 12.27 -15.59
C ALA A 18 -13.66 12.86 -15.67
N GLN A 19 -12.64 12.05 -15.39
CA GLN A 19 -11.24 12.48 -15.40
C GLN A 19 -10.58 12.26 -16.77
N ASP A 20 -11.19 11.47 -17.66
CA ASP A 20 -10.62 11.12 -18.95
C ASP A 20 -10.70 12.29 -19.96
N ASN A 21 -11.81 13.03 -20.07
CA ASN A 21 -11.91 14.27 -20.88
C ASN A 21 -12.73 15.39 -20.19
N PRO A 22 -12.11 16.33 -19.45
CA PRO A 22 -12.83 17.34 -18.65
C PRO A 22 -13.68 18.34 -19.46
N ASP A 23 -13.46 18.47 -20.78
CA ASP A 23 -14.19 19.36 -21.68
C ASP A 23 -15.42 18.70 -22.33
N ASP A 24 -15.65 17.39 -22.11
CA ASP A 24 -16.83 16.69 -22.61
C ASP A 24 -18.05 16.91 -21.70
N GLU A 25 -19.21 17.20 -22.29
CA GLU A 25 -20.47 17.33 -21.55
C GLU A 25 -20.85 16.02 -20.84
N GLU A 26 -20.48 14.86 -21.42
CA GLU A 26 -20.73 13.55 -20.83
C GLU A 26 -19.93 13.38 -19.53
N ASP A 27 -18.67 13.82 -19.52
CA ASP A 27 -17.76 13.70 -18.38
C ASP A 27 -18.13 14.66 -17.24
N GLN A 28 -18.56 15.88 -17.56
CA GLN A 28 -19.11 16.82 -16.58
C GLN A 28 -20.39 16.28 -15.93
N THR A 29 -21.25 15.63 -16.74
CA THR A 29 -22.47 15.01 -16.24
C THR A 29 -22.16 13.82 -15.33
N ALA A 30 -21.17 13.00 -15.69
CA ALA A 30 -20.70 11.88 -14.87
C ALA A 30 -20.16 12.35 -13.51
N LEU A 31 -19.37 13.44 -13.49
CA LEU A 31 -18.86 14.03 -12.26
C LEU A 31 -19.99 14.48 -11.32
N LEU A 32 -20.99 15.16 -11.87
CA LEU A 32 -22.12 15.68 -11.11
C LEU A 32 -22.98 14.54 -10.55
N LEU A 33 -23.14 13.46 -11.32
CA LEU A 33 -23.82 12.24 -10.85
C LEU A 33 -23.07 11.57 -9.70
N ALA A 34 -21.74 11.48 -9.78
CA ALA A 34 -20.90 10.93 -8.72
C ALA A 34 -21.06 11.73 -7.40
N GLN A 35 -21.05 13.07 -7.49
CA GLN A 35 -21.27 13.95 -6.34
C GLN A 35 -22.66 13.77 -5.72
N LYS A 36 -23.71 13.63 -6.54
CA LYS A 36 -25.07 13.35 -6.06
C LYS A 36 -25.16 12.02 -5.31
N LEU A 37 -24.50 10.99 -5.82
CA LEU A 37 -24.49 9.67 -5.17
C LEU A 37 -23.74 9.70 -3.83
N LEU A 38 -22.62 10.41 -3.77
CA LEU A 38 -21.87 10.65 -2.53
C LEU A 38 -22.75 11.22 -1.41
N LEU A 39 -23.46 12.30 -1.72
CA LEU A 39 -24.37 12.96 -0.78
C LEU A 39 -25.55 12.05 -0.40
N LYS A 40 -26.15 11.34 -1.38
CA LYS A 40 -27.30 10.46 -1.14
C LYS A 40 -27.00 9.36 -0.12
N TYR A 41 -25.79 8.82 -0.14
CA TYR A 41 -25.37 7.76 0.77
C TYR A 41 -24.55 8.25 1.96
N ASN A 42 -24.42 9.57 2.14
CA ASN A 42 -23.64 10.21 3.19
C ASN A 42 -22.21 9.66 3.29
N LEU A 43 -21.58 9.45 2.13
CA LEU A 43 -20.22 8.99 2.00
C LEU A 43 -19.28 10.18 1.86
N SER A 44 -18.08 10.07 2.41
CA SER A 44 -17.00 11.01 2.15
C SER A 44 -16.12 10.54 0.99
N LEU A 45 -15.34 11.46 0.41
CA LEU A 45 -14.31 11.11 -0.56
C LEU A 45 -13.23 10.19 0.04
N GLU A 46 -13.00 10.28 1.35
CA GLU A 46 -12.07 9.41 2.07
C GLU A 46 -12.59 7.96 2.10
N ASP A 47 -13.89 7.76 2.34
CA ASP A 47 -14.54 6.43 2.33
C ASP A 47 -14.48 5.76 0.96
N ILE A 48 -14.56 6.54 -0.11
CA ILE A 48 -14.38 6.03 -1.47
C ILE A 48 -12.92 5.65 -1.73
N ARG A 49 -11.99 6.51 -1.30
CA ARG A 49 -10.55 6.30 -1.52
C ARG A 49 -10.02 5.12 -0.72
N SER A 50 -10.49 4.91 0.51
CA SER A 50 -10.10 3.79 1.36
C SER A 50 -10.57 2.42 0.83
N ASN A 51 -11.69 2.39 0.08
CA ASN A 51 -12.17 1.19 -0.59
C ASN A 51 -11.44 0.87 -1.91
N THR A 52 -10.46 1.68 -2.28
CA THR A 52 -9.49 1.34 -3.32
C THR A 52 -8.51 0.31 -2.75
N SER A 53 -8.96 -0.92 -2.54
CA SER A 53 -8.11 -2.07 -2.17
C SER A 53 -6.96 -2.30 -3.16
N GLN A 54 -6.92 -1.58 -4.29
CA GLN A 54 -5.85 -1.62 -5.27
C GLN A 54 -4.60 -0.79 -4.86
N ASN A 55 -4.70 0.08 -3.85
CA ASN A 55 -3.57 0.90 -3.36
C ASN A 55 -3.32 0.73 -1.86
N ALA A 56 -3.66 -0.43 -1.28
CA ALA A 56 -3.16 -0.76 0.04
C ALA A 56 -1.62 -0.80 -0.06
N PRO A 57 -0.89 -0.03 0.77
CA PRO A 57 0.56 0.02 0.67
C PRO A 57 1.13 -1.40 0.80
N GLU A 58 1.80 -1.85 -0.26
CA GLU A 58 2.29 -3.22 -0.39
C GLU A 58 3.26 -3.53 0.75
N VAL A 59 2.93 -4.55 1.54
CA VAL A 59 3.81 -5.05 2.60
C VAL A 59 4.64 -6.17 2.00
N SER A 60 5.96 -6.02 2.03
CA SER A 60 6.88 -6.99 1.43
C SER A 60 7.97 -7.43 2.40
N GLU A 61 8.55 -8.60 2.10
CA GLU A 61 9.75 -9.14 2.73
C GLU A 61 10.96 -8.83 1.86
N MET A 62 11.93 -8.08 2.39
CA MET A 62 13.19 -7.80 1.74
C MET A 62 14.31 -8.58 2.43
N ASP A 63 14.79 -9.62 1.75
CA ASP A 63 15.85 -10.50 2.25
C ASP A 63 17.22 -9.82 2.12
N ALA A 64 17.91 -9.66 3.24
CA ALA A 64 19.33 -9.34 3.24
C ALA A 64 20.18 -10.59 2.94
N LYS A 65 21.50 -10.39 2.81
CA LYS A 65 22.43 -11.48 2.48
C LYS A 65 22.34 -12.63 3.50
N SER A 66 22.15 -13.84 2.97
CA SER A 66 22.14 -15.07 3.77
C SER A 66 23.56 -15.56 4.06
N LEU A 67 23.90 -15.78 5.34
CA LEU A 67 25.25 -16.15 5.79
C LEU A 67 25.20 -17.36 6.72
N THR A 68 26.21 -18.24 6.61
CA THR A 68 26.35 -19.39 7.51
C THR A 68 26.60 -18.94 8.96
N ARG A 69 27.43 -17.91 9.13
CA ARG A 69 27.69 -17.26 10.41
C ARG A 69 27.39 -15.77 10.30
N MET A 70 26.31 -15.34 10.93
CA MET A 70 25.91 -13.94 10.97
C MET A 70 26.77 -13.18 12.00
N PRO A 71 27.57 -12.18 11.60
CA PRO A 71 28.27 -11.31 12.53
C PRO A 71 27.29 -10.57 13.45
N TRP A 72 27.63 -10.46 14.73
CA TRP A 72 26.77 -9.79 15.72
C TRP A 72 26.50 -8.32 15.36
N TRP A 73 27.48 -7.64 14.76
CA TRP A 73 27.35 -6.23 14.36
C TRP A 73 26.36 -6.06 13.21
N GLN A 74 26.26 -7.02 12.28
CA GLN A 74 25.28 -7.00 11.19
C GLN A 74 23.86 -7.14 11.73
N VAL A 75 23.66 -8.00 12.73
CA VAL A 75 22.35 -8.11 13.41
C VAL A 75 21.98 -6.80 14.09
N LYS A 76 22.93 -6.16 14.80
CA LYS A 76 22.69 -4.90 15.48
C LYS A 76 22.37 -3.76 14.49
N LEU A 77 23.12 -3.68 13.40
CA LEU A 77 22.91 -2.70 12.33
C LEU A 77 21.52 -2.88 11.71
N HIS A 78 21.15 -4.11 11.35
CA HIS A 78 19.85 -4.43 10.77
C HIS A 78 18.68 -4.00 11.68
N VAL A 79 18.79 -4.19 13.00
CA VAL A 79 17.78 -3.73 13.96
C VAL A 79 17.68 -2.20 14.01
N VAL A 80 18.81 -1.49 13.91
CA VAL A 80 18.83 -0.01 13.89
C VAL A 80 18.21 0.51 12.59
N LEU A 81 18.59 -0.05 11.44
CA LEU A 81 18.02 0.31 10.13
C LEU A 81 16.50 0.07 10.11
N ALA A 82 16.04 -1.08 10.60
CA ALA A 82 14.62 -1.40 10.63
C ALA A 82 13.82 -0.35 11.42
N LYS A 83 14.34 0.12 12.56
CA LYS A 83 13.70 1.16 13.37
C LYS A 83 13.63 2.51 12.64
N ASN A 84 14.70 2.88 11.93
CA ASN A 84 14.75 4.15 11.18
C ASN A 84 13.79 4.15 9.98
N PHE A 85 13.64 3.00 9.31
CA PHE A 85 12.82 2.88 8.10
C PHE A 85 11.42 2.33 8.34
N ARG A 86 10.88 2.43 9.57
CA ARG A 86 9.52 1.95 9.91
C ARG A 86 9.28 0.47 9.53
N CYS A 87 10.33 -0.35 9.51
CA CYS A 87 10.28 -1.77 9.22
C CYS A 87 10.41 -2.61 10.51
N LYS A 88 10.06 -3.88 10.43
CA LYS A 88 10.40 -4.91 11.42
C LYS A 88 11.60 -5.71 10.93
N SER A 89 12.44 -6.11 11.87
CA SER A 89 13.59 -6.96 11.61
C SER A 89 13.26 -8.40 12.00
N ILE A 90 13.29 -9.32 11.03
CA ILE A 90 13.08 -10.75 11.26
C ILE A 90 14.40 -11.48 11.03
N ARG A 91 14.72 -12.44 11.90
CA ARG A 91 15.86 -13.34 11.72
C ARG A 91 15.34 -14.74 11.37
N ARG A 92 15.58 -15.17 10.14
CA ARG A 92 15.18 -16.48 9.63
C ARG A 92 16.40 -17.41 9.59
N ARG A 93 16.29 -18.61 10.16
CA ARG A 93 17.33 -19.64 10.07
C ARG A 93 16.81 -20.80 9.24
N ARG A 94 17.51 -21.14 8.15
CA ARG A 94 17.24 -22.33 7.34
C ARG A 94 18.52 -23.16 7.22
N HIS A 95 18.47 -24.40 7.68
CA HIS A 95 19.65 -25.26 7.81
C HIS A 95 20.79 -24.55 8.55
N GLN A 96 21.96 -24.45 7.92
CA GLN A 96 23.16 -23.79 8.45
C GLN A 96 23.26 -22.31 8.07
N LYS A 97 22.24 -21.72 7.43
CA LYS A 97 22.25 -20.31 7.01
C LYS A 97 21.26 -19.48 7.83
N THR A 98 21.70 -18.27 8.16
CA THR A 98 20.88 -17.23 8.79
C THR A 98 20.66 -16.11 7.78
N THR A 99 19.45 -15.60 7.71
CA THR A 99 19.02 -14.50 6.85
C THR A 99 18.36 -13.45 7.73
N LEU A 100 18.70 -12.19 7.51
CA LEU A 100 18.02 -11.05 8.12
C LEU A 100 17.03 -10.48 7.09
N ILE A 101 15.83 -10.15 7.53
CA ILE A 101 14.73 -9.77 6.63
C ILE A 101 14.11 -8.49 7.17
N PHE A 102 14.00 -7.48 6.32
CA PHE A 102 13.16 -6.32 6.57
C PHE A 102 11.73 -6.63 6.16
N PHE A 103 10.80 -6.50 7.10
CA PHE A 103 9.38 -6.70 6.88
C PHE A 103 8.65 -5.37 7.10
N GLY A 104 7.95 -4.87 6.09
CA GLY A 104 7.23 -3.60 6.19
C GLY A 104 6.75 -3.14 4.83
N TYR A 105 6.34 -1.87 4.73
CA TYR A 105 5.95 -1.32 3.44
C TYR A 105 7.13 -1.32 2.47
N GLU A 106 6.89 -1.76 1.24
CA GLU A 106 7.92 -2.01 0.23
C GLU A 106 8.82 -0.80 0.02
N ALA A 107 8.21 0.40 -0.08
CA ALA A 107 8.93 1.65 -0.28
C ALA A 107 10.03 1.87 0.78
N TYR A 108 9.75 1.58 2.05
CA TYR A 108 10.74 1.75 3.11
C TYR A 108 11.66 0.53 3.28
N ALA A 109 11.13 -0.68 3.08
CA ALA A 109 11.91 -1.91 3.18
C ALA A 109 13.05 -1.95 2.14
N LYS A 110 12.79 -1.44 0.93
CA LYS A 110 13.79 -1.32 -0.13
C LYS A 110 14.91 -0.33 0.22
N ILE A 111 14.56 0.80 0.82
CA ILE A 111 15.53 1.80 1.26
C ILE A 111 16.37 1.27 2.43
N ALA A 112 15.75 0.52 3.35
CA ALA A 112 16.46 -0.11 4.47
C ALA A 112 17.50 -1.15 4.01
N LEU A 113 17.25 -1.83 2.88
CA LEU A 113 18.18 -2.80 2.30
C LEU A 113 19.36 -2.13 1.57
N SER A 114 19.18 -0.93 1.02
CA SER A 114 20.20 -0.24 0.23
C SER A 114 21.14 0.67 1.04
N GLY A 115 20.81 0.98 2.30
CA GLY A 115 21.65 1.74 3.24
C GLY A 115 22.61 0.87 4.04
#